data_AF-A0AAP0BQR1-F1
#
_entry.id   AF-A0AAP0BQR1-F1
#
_cell.length_a   1.000
_cell.length_b   1.000
_cell.length_c   1.000
_cell.angle_alpha   90.00
_cell.angle_beta   90.00
_cell.angle_gamma   90.00
#
_symmetry.space_group_name_H-M   'P 1'
#
loop_
_entity.id
_entity.type
_entity.pdbx_description
1 polymer ?
#
loop_
_entity_poly.entity_id
_entity_poly.type
_entity_poly.pdbx_seq_one_letter_code
_entity_poly.pdbx_strand_id
1 'polypeptide(L)'
;MAPTVIYVKQVLDIISKGGVKGIAHITGGGFTDNIPRVFPPGLGAKIFTNSWHVPAVFKWLQEAGNIDDTEMRRTFNMGIGLVAVVAPEAAERILAESDSVYRIGVVVDGEGVEHVLDIISKGGVKGIAHITGGGFTDNIPRVFPPGLGAKIFTNSWHVPAVFKWLQEAGNIDDTEMRRTFNMGIGLVAVVAPEAAERILAESDSVYRIGVVVDGEGVEHVSPAPDHGLFSFTPS
;
A
#
# COMPACT_ATOMS: atom_id res chain seq x y z
N MET A 1 -7.07 -19.10 27.67
CA MET A 1 -6.22 -19.27 26.46
C MET A 1 -7.08 -19.85 25.37
N ALA A 2 -7.07 -19.27 24.17
CA ALA A 2 -7.66 -19.92 23.00
C ALA A 2 -6.73 -21.07 22.56
N PRO A 3 -7.25 -22.26 22.23
CA PRO A 3 -6.44 -23.38 21.77
C PRO A 3 -5.84 -23.10 20.39
N THR A 4 -4.67 -23.68 20.10
CA THR A 4 -4.05 -23.63 18.77
C THR A 4 -4.98 -24.25 17.73
N VAL A 5 -5.19 -23.54 16.62
CA VAL A 5 -6.02 -24.02 15.52
C VAL A 5 -5.34 -25.19 14.82
N ILE A 6 -6.07 -26.28 14.61
CA ILE A 6 -5.60 -27.47 13.88
C ILE A 6 -6.12 -27.38 12.44
N TYR A 7 -5.22 -27.19 11.48
CA TYR A 7 -5.55 -26.93 10.06
C TYR A 7 -5.70 -28.18 9.18
N VAL A 8 -5.76 -29.39 9.76
CA VAL A 8 -5.69 -30.66 8.99
C VAL A 8 -6.80 -30.74 7.93
N LYS A 9 -8.04 -30.39 8.27
CA LYS A 9 -9.16 -30.46 7.32
C LYS A 9 -9.01 -29.46 6.17
N GLN A 10 -8.61 -28.23 6.49
CA GLN A 10 -8.40 -27.14 5.53
C GLN A 10 -7.26 -27.47 4.57
N VAL A 11 -6.16 -28.04 5.10
CA VAL A 11 -5.01 -28.46 4.30
C VAL A 11 -5.42 -29.57 3.33
N LEU A 12 -6.12 -30.61 3.81
CA LEU A 12 -6.57 -31.70 2.95
C LEU A 12 -7.53 -31.23 1.86
N ASP A 13 -8.45 -30.31 2.19
CA ASP A 13 -9.36 -29.70 1.22
C ASP A 13 -8.59 -28.94 0.13
N ILE A 14 -7.69 -28.04 0.51
CA ILE A 14 -6.88 -27.24 -0.43
C ILE A 14 -5.98 -28.13 -1.30
N ILE A 15 -5.36 -29.18 -0.74
CA ILE A 15 -4.56 -30.13 -1.50
C ILE A 15 -5.43 -30.87 -2.53
N SER A 16 -6.64 -31.31 -2.14
CA SER A 16 -7.54 -32.05 -3.03
C SER A 16 -7.99 -31.24 -4.25
N LYS A 17 -7.98 -29.90 -4.13
CA LYS A 17 -8.32 -28.95 -5.22
C LYS A 17 -7.17 -28.72 -6.21
N GLY A 18 -5.99 -29.25 -5.92
CA GLY A 18 -4.81 -29.19 -6.78
C GLY A 18 -4.17 -27.79 -6.88
N GLY A 19 -2.94 -27.76 -7.39
CA GLY A 19 -2.19 -26.51 -7.60
C GLY A 19 -1.40 -26.01 -6.39
N VAL A 20 -1.42 -26.73 -5.27
CA VAL A 20 -0.53 -26.48 -4.12
C VAL A 20 0.90 -26.89 -4.46
N LYS A 21 1.84 -25.98 -4.23
CA LYS A 21 3.28 -26.13 -4.48
C LYS A 21 4.09 -26.21 -3.19
N GLY A 22 3.56 -25.67 -2.09
CA GLY A 22 4.21 -25.71 -0.78
C GLY A 22 3.25 -25.27 0.32
N ILE A 23 3.50 -25.69 1.56
CA ILE A 23 2.73 -25.29 2.74
C ILE A 23 3.69 -25.01 3.88
N ALA A 24 3.61 -23.80 4.44
CA ALA A 24 4.40 -23.38 5.60
C ALA A 24 3.48 -23.18 6.81
N HIS A 25 3.80 -23.83 7.91
CA HIS A 25 3.16 -23.58 9.20
C HIS A 25 3.90 -22.45 9.91
N ILE A 26 3.20 -21.40 10.28
CA ILE A 26 3.79 -20.20 10.86
C ILE A 26 3.84 -20.36 12.38
N THR A 27 5.05 -20.56 12.88
CA THR A 27 5.33 -20.79 14.30
C THR A 27 6.41 -19.81 14.78
N GLY A 28 7.29 -20.22 15.70
CA GLY A 28 8.45 -19.39 16.08
C GLY A 28 9.30 -19.06 14.84
N GLY A 29 9.76 -17.81 14.74
CA GLY A 29 10.46 -17.28 13.56
C GLY A 29 9.55 -16.64 12.50
N GLY A 30 8.22 -16.67 12.70
CA GLY A 30 7.27 -15.86 11.94
C GLY A 30 7.29 -16.17 10.44
N PHE A 31 7.01 -15.17 9.60
CA PHE A 31 7.04 -15.36 8.14
C PHE A 31 8.45 -15.52 7.61
N THR A 32 9.39 -14.73 8.13
CA THR A 32 10.78 -14.64 7.70
C THR A 32 11.48 -16.00 7.74
N ASP A 33 11.27 -16.78 8.80
CA ASP A 33 11.96 -18.06 8.94
C ASP A 33 11.17 -19.23 8.35
N ASN A 34 9.83 -19.17 8.35
CA ASN A 34 9.01 -20.33 8.00
C ASN A 34 8.68 -20.42 6.50
N ILE A 35 8.44 -19.29 5.83
CA ILE A 35 8.03 -19.28 4.42
C ILE A 35 9.16 -19.72 3.47
N PRO A 36 10.41 -19.23 3.58
CA PRO A 36 11.47 -19.61 2.65
C PRO A 36 11.79 -21.12 2.62
N ARG A 37 11.46 -21.86 3.69
CA ARG A 37 11.73 -23.30 3.80
C ARG A 37 10.99 -24.16 2.78
N VAL A 38 9.91 -23.63 2.19
CA VAL A 38 9.14 -24.35 1.15
C VAL A 38 9.52 -23.93 -0.26
N PHE A 39 10.44 -22.98 -0.42
CA PHE A 39 10.90 -22.52 -1.72
C PHE A 39 12.15 -23.27 -2.19
N PRO A 40 12.27 -23.54 -3.51
CA PRO A 40 13.55 -23.89 -4.09
C PRO A 40 14.52 -22.69 -4.03
N PRO A 41 15.83 -22.93 -4.20
CA PRO A 41 16.82 -21.85 -4.25
C PRO A 41 16.48 -20.79 -5.31
N GLY A 42 16.75 -19.52 -5.00
CA GLY A 42 16.49 -18.40 -5.90
C GLY A 42 15.03 -17.92 -5.93
N LEU A 43 14.15 -18.45 -5.08
CA LEU A 43 12.80 -17.90 -4.86
C LEU A 43 12.61 -17.37 -3.43
N GLY A 44 11.92 -16.24 -3.35
CA GLY A 44 11.51 -15.57 -2.11
C GLY A 44 10.03 -15.19 -2.14
N ALA A 45 9.59 -14.46 -1.12
CA ALA A 45 8.22 -13.96 -1.03
C ALA A 45 8.17 -12.47 -0.72
N LYS A 46 7.24 -11.76 -1.37
CA LYS A 46 6.76 -10.46 -0.91
C LYS A 46 5.46 -10.66 -0.15
N ILE A 47 5.43 -10.27 1.13
CA ILE A 47 4.29 -10.43 2.03
C ILE A 47 3.60 -9.09 2.25
N PHE A 48 2.31 -9.09 1.99
CA PHE A 48 1.42 -7.94 2.02
C PHE A 48 0.87 -7.70 3.42
N THR A 49 1.56 -6.89 4.24
CA THR A 49 1.32 -6.77 5.68
C THR A 49 -0.06 -6.25 6.08
N ASN A 50 -0.78 -5.65 5.13
CA ASN A 50 -2.11 -5.07 5.28
C ASN A 50 -3.24 -5.91 4.64
N SER A 51 -2.93 -7.11 4.15
CA SER A 51 -3.86 -7.93 3.38
C SER A 51 -4.80 -8.82 4.23
N TRP A 52 -4.54 -8.95 5.53
CA TRP A 52 -5.41 -9.64 6.49
C TRP A 52 -5.67 -8.79 7.73
N HIS A 53 -6.67 -9.21 8.53
CA HIS A 53 -6.94 -8.58 9.81
C HIS A 53 -5.99 -9.12 10.88
N VAL A 54 -5.14 -8.26 11.43
CA VAL A 54 -4.27 -8.61 12.57
C VAL A 54 -5.09 -8.56 13.87
N PRO A 55 -5.18 -9.66 14.65
CA PRO A 55 -5.91 -9.67 15.91
C PRO A 55 -5.45 -8.59 16.90
N ALA A 56 -6.39 -7.91 17.55
CA ALA A 56 -6.12 -6.78 18.46
C ALA A 56 -5.16 -7.12 19.62
N VAL A 57 -5.11 -8.39 20.02
CA VAL A 57 -4.16 -8.86 21.05
C VAL A 57 -2.70 -8.61 20.67
N PHE A 58 -2.34 -8.68 19.38
CA PHE A 58 -0.98 -8.41 18.93
C PHE A 58 -0.65 -6.92 19.00
N LYS A 59 -1.61 -6.05 18.64
CA LYS A 59 -1.44 -4.60 18.78
C LYS A 59 -1.27 -4.21 20.25
N TRP A 60 -2.13 -4.74 21.12
CA TRP A 60 -1.99 -4.54 22.57
C TRP A 60 -0.65 -5.06 23.10
N LEU A 61 -0.21 -6.24 22.67
CA LEU A 61 1.07 -6.83 23.09
C LEU A 61 2.26 -5.97 22.64
N GLN A 62 2.21 -5.46 21.41
CA GLN A 62 3.22 -4.58 20.85
C GLN A 62 3.35 -3.29 21.67
N GLU A 63 2.23 -2.64 21.95
CA GLU A 63 2.17 -1.40 22.73
C GLU A 63 2.60 -1.63 24.18
N ALA A 64 2.08 -2.66 24.84
CA ALA A 64 2.39 -2.97 26.23
C ALA A 64 3.84 -3.42 26.44
N GLY A 65 4.42 -4.13 25.46
CA GLY A 65 5.79 -4.62 25.49
C GLY A 65 6.82 -3.66 24.89
N ASN A 66 6.39 -2.55 24.28
CA ASN A 66 7.23 -1.65 23.49
C ASN A 66 8.09 -2.41 22.47
N ILE A 67 7.45 -3.28 21.68
CA ILE A 67 8.12 -4.18 20.73
C ILE A 67 8.10 -3.57 19.33
N ASP A 68 9.24 -3.52 18.65
CA ASP A 68 9.33 -3.07 17.27
C ASP A 68 8.50 -3.97 16.31
N ASP A 69 7.95 -3.38 15.25
CA ASP A 69 7.12 -4.11 14.26
C ASP A 69 7.87 -5.29 13.62
N THR A 70 9.16 -5.11 13.33
CA THR A 70 10.02 -6.18 12.79
C THR A 70 10.11 -7.35 13.76
N GLU A 71 10.29 -7.08 15.06
CA GLU A 71 10.39 -8.14 16.06
C GLU A 71 9.03 -8.81 16.32
N MET A 72 7.94 -8.05 16.25
CA MET A 72 6.58 -8.61 16.29
C MET A 72 6.37 -9.64 15.17
N ARG A 73 6.77 -9.31 13.93
CA ARG A 73 6.61 -10.20 12.76
C ARG A 73 7.57 -11.38 12.75
N ARG A 74 8.73 -11.25 13.39
CA ARG A 74 9.72 -12.34 13.54
C ARG A 74 9.31 -13.33 14.62
N THR A 75 8.69 -12.85 15.70
CA THR A 75 8.37 -13.68 16.86
C THR A 75 6.96 -14.26 16.81
N PHE A 76 5.99 -13.51 16.28
CA PHE A 76 4.58 -13.90 16.29
C PHE A 76 4.06 -14.17 14.88
N ASN A 77 2.99 -14.96 14.81
CA ASN A 77 2.32 -15.30 13.54
C ASN A 77 1.43 -14.17 13.00
N MET A 78 1.23 -13.09 13.77
CA MET A 78 0.43 -11.91 13.43
C MET A 78 -0.99 -12.21 12.94
N GLY A 79 -1.55 -13.36 13.34
CA GLY A 79 -2.89 -13.82 12.94
C GLY A 79 -2.93 -14.85 11.81
N ILE A 80 -1.80 -15.15 11.16
CA ILE A 80 -1.72 -16.16 10.08
C ILE A 80 -1.01 -17.41 10.60
N GLY A 81 -1.75 -18.47 10.89
CA GLY A 81 -1.17 -19.73 11.35
C GLY A 81 -0.58 -20.60 10.24
N LEU A 82 -1.07 -20.50 9.01
CA LEU A 82 -0.69 -21.36 7.89
C LEU A 82 -0.64 -20.56 6.58
N VAL A 83 0.35 -20.86 5.75
CA VAL A 83 0.51 -20.29 4.41
C VAL A 83 0.59 -21.42 3.38
N ALA A 84 -0.23 -21.35 2.35
CA ALA A 84 -0.16 -22.24 1.20
C ALA A 84 0.37 -21.48 -0.02
N VAL A 85 1.40 -22.00 -0.66
CA VAL A 85 1.94 -21.52 -1.93
C VAL A 85 1.23 -22.28 -3.04
N VAL A 86 0.51 -21.57 -3.91
CA VAL A 86 -0.33 -22.17 -4.94
C VAL A 86 -0.10 -21.52 -6.31
N ALA A 87 -0.51 -22.19 -7.38
CA ALA A 87 -0.60 -21.57 -8.71
C ALA A 87 -1.64 -20.42 -8.71
N PRO A 88 -1.47 -19.37 -9.54
CA PRO A 88 -2.40 -18.23 -9.58
C PRO A 88 -3.86 -18.63 -9.77
N GLU A 89 -4.14 -19.60 -10.63
CA GLU A 89 -5.50 -20.06 -10.94
C GLU A 89 -6.13 -20.80 -9.76
N ALA A 90 -5.30 -21.52 -8.98
CA ALA A 90 -5.75 -22.15 -7.74
C ALA A 90 -6.01 -21.11 -6.64
N ALA A 91 -5.22 -20.04 -6.58
CA ALA A 91 -5.45 -18.95 -5.62
C ALA A 91 -6.82 -18.30 -5.82
N GLU A 92 -7.19 -17.96 -7.06
CA GLU A 92 -8.49 -17.36 -7.36
C GLU A 92 -9.66 -18.26 -6.95
N ARG A 93 -9.57 -19.56 -7.25
CA ARG A 93 -10.61 -20.54 -6.84
C ARG A 93 -10.74 -20.64 -5.31
N ILE A 94 -9.62 -20.77 -4.59
CA ILE A 94 -9.63 -20.91 -3.13
C ILE A 94 -10.21 -19.65 -2.47
N LEU A 95 -9.87 -18.47 -2.98
CA LEU A 95 -10.38 -17.19 -2.45
C LEU A 95 -11.89 -17.04 -2.70
N ALA A 96 -12.40 -17.50 -3.84
CA ALA A 96 -13.82 -17.42 -4.16
C ALA A 96 -14.70 -18.33 -3.27
N GLU A 97 -14.12 -19.37 -2.69
CA GLU A 97 -14.85 -20.39 -1.91
C GLU A 97 -14.76 -20.18 -0.39
N SER A 98 -13.94 -19.25 0.10
CA SER A 98 -13.75 -19.06 1.54
C SER A 98 -13.42 -17.63 1.94
N ASP A 99 -14.29 -17.03 2.77
CA ASP A 99 -14.06 -15.72 3.40
C ASP A 99 -12.97 -15.75 4.49
N SER A 100 -12.51 -16.95 4.86
CA SER A 100 -11.51 -17.16 5.91
C SER A 100 -10.07 -17.26 5.39
N VAL A 101 -9.88 -17.13 4.07
CA VAL A 101 -8.57 -17.18 3.41
C VAL A 101 -8.21 -15.79 2.89
N TYR A 102 -6.94 -15.43 3.03
CA TYR A 102 -6.40 -14.17 2.54
C TYR A 102 -5.34 -14.44 1.48
N ARG A 103 -5.32 -13.64 0.40
CA ARG A 103 -4.13 -13.48 -0.43
C ARG A 103 -3.15 -12.61 0.34
N ILE A 104 -2.05 -13.22 0.82
CA ILE A 104 -1.09 -12.54 1.70
C ILE A 104 0.21 -12.12 1.03
N GLY A 105 0.40 -12.42 -0.26
CA GLY A 105 1.66 -12.14 -0.92
C GLY A 105 1.80 -12.79 -2.29
N VAL A 106 3.01 -12.66 -2.84
CA VAL A 106 3.43 -13.26 -4.11
C VAL A 106 4.82 -13.86 -3.97
N VAL A 107 5.09 -14.92 -4.74
CA VAL A 107 6.44 -15.48 -4.90
C VAL A 107 7.21 -14.62 -5.90
N VAL A 108 8.47 -14.35 -5.61
CA VAL A 108 9.36 -13.52 -6.44
C VAL A 108 10.72 -14.18 -6.61
N ASP A 109 11.46 -13.78 -7.64
CA ASP A 109 12.88 -14.12 -7.77
C ASP A 109 13.69 -13.46 -6.63
N GLY A 110 14.68 -14.18 -6.10
CA GLY A 110 15.51 -13.75 -4.98
C GLY A 110 15.43 -14.70 -3.79
N GLU A 111 15.89 -14.28 -2.61
CA GLU A 111 15.83 -15.11 -1.41
C GLU A 111 15.18 -14.36 -0.25
N GLY A 112 14.57 -15.12 0.67
CA GLY A 112 14.00 -14.58 1.90
C GLY A 112 12.58 -14.03 1.75
N VAL A 113 12.21 -13.19 2.72
CA VAL A 113 10.88 -12.59 2.82
C VAL A 113 11.01 -11.08 2.92
N GLU A 114 10.38 -10.37 2.00
CA GLU A 114 10.22 -8.92 2.04
C GLU A 114 8.80 -8.59 2.51
N HIS A 115 8.68 -7.73 3.52
CA HIS A 115 7.39 -7.26 4.00
C HIS A 115 7.07 -5.93 3.34
N VAL A 116 5.95 -5.86 2.61
CA VAL A 116 5.53 -4.67 1.87
C VAL A 116 4.04 -4.41 2.10
N LEU A 117 3.59 -3.19 1.88
CA LEU A 117 2.17 -2.92 1.77
C LEU A 117 1.64 -3.42 0.42
N ASP A 118 0.51 -4.13 0.46
CA ASP A 118 -0.30 -4.27 -0.73
C ASP A 118 -1.08 -2.98 -0.96
N ILE A 119 -0.49 -2.14 -1.80
CA ILE A 119 -1.14 -0.94 -2.28
C ILE A 119 -2.08 -1.26 -3.45
N ILE A 120 -2.03 -2.44 -4.09
CA ILE A 120 -2.70 -2.69 -5.37
C ILE A 120 -3.93 -3.61 -5.24
N SER A 121 -3.80 -4.75 -4.56
CA SER A 121 -4.69 -5.91 -4.70
C SER A 121 -5.98 -5.79 -3.87
N LYS A 122 -5.96 -5.16 -2.69
CA LYS A 122 -7.17 -4.89 -1.88
C LYS A 122 -7.77 -3.51 -2.13
N GLY A 123 -7.92 -3.13 -3.40
CA GLY A 123 -8.57 -1.87 -3.78
C GLY A 123 -7.84 -0.63 -3.26
N GLY A 124 -6.57 -0.79 -2.88
CA GLY A 124 -5.72 0.28 -2.38
C GLY A 124 -5.55 1.33 -3.46
N VAL A 125 -5.05 0.96 -4.63
CA VAL A 125 -4.82 1.84 -5.77
C VAL A 125 -5.90 1.58 -6.83
N LYS A 126 -6.73 2.59 -7.06
CA LYS A 126 -7.79 2.64 -8.06
C LYS A 126 -7.32 3.20 -9.41
N GLY A 127 -6.17 3.87 -9.42
CA GLY A 127 -5.55 4.43 -10.62
C GLY A 127 -4.16 4.99 -10.33
N ILE A 128 -3.28 5.01 -11.32
CA ILE A 128 -1.93 5.57 -11.21
C ILE A 128 -1.67 6.49 -12.40
N ALA A 129 -1.36 7.75 -12.12
CA ALA A 129 -0.99 8.74 -13.13
C ALA A 129 0.49 9.12 -12.99
N HIS A 130 1.26 8.97 -14.06
CA HIS A 130 2.58 9.58 -14.18
C HIS A 130 2.39 11.03 -14.62
N ILE A 131 2.89 11.98 -13.83
CA ILE A 131 2.76 13.40 -14.14
C ILE A 131 3.95 13.81 -15.04
N THR A 132 3.62 14.05 -16.30
CA THR A 132 4.56 14.47 -17.34
C THR A 132 4.05 15.76 -17.99
N GLY A 133 4.34 16.03 -19.26
CA GLY A 133 3.75 17.20 -19.96
C GLY A 133 2.23 17.19 -19.86
N GLY A 134 1.63 18.38 -19.67
CA GLY A 134 0.20 18.53 -19.37
C GLY A 134 -0.15 18.48 -17.87
N GLY A 135 0.83 18.16 -17.01
CA GLY A 135 0.75 18.35 -15.57
C GLY A 135 -0.38 17.54 -14.92
N PHE A 136 -0.91 18.01 -13.80
CA PHE A 136 -2.00 17.31 -13.12
C PHE A 136 -3.28 17.28 -13.97
N THR A 137 -3.58 18.40 -14.64
CA THR A 137 -4.83 18.62 -15.39
C THR A 137 -5.01 17.61 -16.52
N ASP A 138 -3.96 17.30 -17.27
CA ASP A 138 -4.08 16.39 -18.41
C ASP A 138 -3.82 14.93 -18.05
N ASN A 139 -3.06 14.66 -16.98
CA ASN A 139 -2.62 13.30 -16.63
C ASN A 139 -3.56 12.61 -15.63
N ILE A 140 -4.10 13.31 -14.62
CA ILE A 140 -4.93 12.69 -13.58
C ILE A 140 -6.29 12.19 -14.12
N PRO A 141 -7.06 12.93 -14.93
CA PRO A 141 -8.37 12.45 -15.38
C PRO A 141 -8.32 11.15 -16.18
N ARG A 142 -7.17 10.80 -16.77
CA ARG A 142 -6.98 9.55 -17.55
C ARG A 142 -7.15 8.28 -16.73
N VAL A 143 -7.05 8.38 -15.40
CA VAL A 143 -7.16 7.23 -14.50
C VAL A 143 -8.51 7.16 -13.79
N PHE A 144 -9.41 8.11 -14.05
CA PHE A 144 -10.74 8.14 -13.48
C PHE A 144 -11.79 7.53 -14.42
N PRO A 145 -12.79 6.81 -13.87
CA PRO A 145 -14.05 6.57 -14.57
C PRO A 145 -14.74 7.87 -15.00
N PRO A 146 -15.62 7.82 -16.02
CA PRO A 146 -16.43 8.97 -16.41
C PRO A 146 -17.23 9.56 -15.23
N GLY A 147 -17.31 10.89 -15.17
CA GLY A 147 -18.02 11.61 -14.10
C GLY A 147 -17.24 11.76 -12.79
N LEU A 148 -15.96 11.38 -12.75
CA LEU A 148 -15.06 11.63 -11.63
C LEU A 148 -13.89 12.55 -12.01
N GLY A 149 -13.54 13.42 -11.08
CA GLY A 149 -12.49 14.41 -11.18
C GLY A 149 -11.66 14.48 -9.90
N ALA A 150 -10.75 15.45 -9.82
CA ALA A 150 -9.93 15.66 -8.63
C ALA A 150 -9.86 17.12 -8.22
N LYS A 151 -9.79 17.35 -6.90
CA LYS A 151 -9.30 18.61 -6.33
C LYS A 151 -7.88 18.41 -5.84
N ILE A 152 -6.94 19.21 -6.35
CA ILE A 152 -5.52 19.14 -6.03
C ILE A 152 -5.15 20.31 -5.12
N PHE A 153 -4.62 20.00 -3.94
CA PHE A 153 -4.20 20.97 -2.94
C PHE A 153 -2.76 21.40 -3.23
N THR A 154 -2.58 22.56 -3.84
CA THR A 154 -1.29 22.97 -4.41
C THR A 154 -0.19 23.24 -3.38
N ASN A 155 -0.54 23.32 -2.09
CA ASN A 155 0.38 23.57 -0.98
C ASN A 155 0.65 22.32 -0.11
N SER A 156 0.29 21.13 -0.59
CA SER A 156 0.37 19.88 0.19
C SER A 156 1.70 19.14 0.07
N TRP A 157 2.62 19.62 -0.76
CA TRP A 157 3.99 19.10 -0.88
C TRP A 157 4.99 20.23 -1.05
N HIS A 158 6.26 19.91 -0.79
CA HIS A 158 7.35 20.84 -1.03
C HIS A 158 7.70 20.89 -2.52
N VAL A 159 7.40 22.01 -3.18
CA VAL A 159 7.80 22.26 -4.58
C VAL A 159 9.32 22.55 -4.64
N PRO A 160 10.11 21.80 -5.41
CA PRO A 160 11.55 22.06 -5.55
C PRO A 160 11.87 23.49 -6.03
N ALA A 161 12.88 24.12 -5.43
CA ALA A 161 13.25 25.52 -5.70
C ALA A 161 13.57 25.80 -7.18
N VAL A 162 14.00 24.78 -7.94
CA VAL A 162 14.25 24.89 -9.38
C VAL A 162 13.01 25.35 -10.16
N PHE A 163 11.81 24.94 -9.74
CA PHE A 163 10.57 25.37 -10.42
C PHE A 163 10.26 26.84 -10.15
N LYS A 164 10.50 27.32 -8.93
CA LYS A 164 10.37 28.75 -8.61
C LYS A 164 11.35 29.59 -9.42
N TRP A 165 12.61 29.15 -9.49
CA TRP A 165 13.61 29.80 -10.33
C TRP A 165 13.21 29.81 -11.80
N LEU A 166 12.71 28.68 -12.34
CA LEU A 166 12.28 28.56 -13.72
C LEU A 166 11.10 29.48 -14.03
N GLN A 167 10.15 29.57 -13.10
CA GLN A 167 9.00 30.47 -13.18
C GLN A 167 9.44 31.93 -13.30
N GLU A 168 10.34 32.36 -12.40
CA GLU A 168 10.86 33.73 -12.36
C GLU A 168 11.72 34.05 -13.60
N ALA A 169 12.64 33.15 -13.96
CA ALA A 169 13.55 33.34 -15.09
C ALA A 169 12.83 33.32 -16.45
N GLY A 170 11.78 32.50 -16.57
CA GLY A 170 10.99 32.39 -17.80
C GLY A 170 9.79 33.34 -17.86
N ASN A 171 9.50 34.09 -16.80
CA ASN A 171 8.27 34.88 -16.64
C ASN A 171 7.00 34.05 -16.94
N ILE A 172 6.97 32.83 -16.40
CA ILE A 172 5.89 31.86 -16.62
C ILE A 172 4.84 32.05 -15.52
N ASP A 173 3.56 32.11 -15.88
CA ASP A 173 2.51 32.18 -14.87
C ASP A 173 2.34 30.83 -14.13
N ASP A 174 1.78 30.86 -12.92
CA ASP A 174 1.62 29.65 -12.08
C ASP A 174 0.73 28.58 -12.72
N THR A 175 -0.25 28.98 -13.54
CA THR A 175 -1.13 28.03 -14.24
C THR A 175 -0.34 27.27 -15.29
N GLU A 176 0.45 27.98 -16.09
CA GLU A 176 1.31 27.40 -17.11
C GLU A 176 2.43 26.56 -16.48
N MET A 177 2.99 26.97 -15.34
CA MET A 177 3.94 26.14 -14.57
C MET A 177 3.33 24.78 -14.20
N ARG A 178 2.11 24.76 -13.68
CA ARG A 178 1.41 23.53 -13.26
C ARG A 178 0.91 22.68 -14.42
N ARG A 179 0.72 23.29 -15.59
CA ARG A 179 0.35 22.58 -16.82
C ARG A 179 1.58 21.95 -17.47
N THR A 180 2.71 22.62 -17.48
CA THR A 180 3.87 22.17 -18.24
C THR A 180 4.80 21.30 -17.40
N PHE A 181 4.89 21.56 -16.10
CA PHE A 181 5.79 20.85 -15.20
C PHE A 181 5.04 20.01 -14.17
N ASN A 182 5.71 18.99 -13.66
CA ASN A 182 5.18 18.11 -12.63
C ASN A 182 5.24 18.70 -11.21
N MET A 183 5.86 19.87 -11.06
CA MET A 183 6.01 20.61 -9.80
C MET A 183 6.62 19.78 -8.65
N GLY A 184 7.42 18.77 -8.98
CA GLY A 184 8.08 17.87 -8.02
C GLY A 184 7.32 16.57 -7.71
N ILE A 185 6.13 16.37 -8.27
CA ILE A 185 5.36 15.12 -8.11
C ILE A 185 5.47 14.30 -9.38
N GLY A 186 6.28 13.24 -9.37
CA GLY A 186 6.42 12.35 -10.54
C GLY A 186 5.24 11.38 -10.69
N LEU A 187 4.68 10.89 -9.59
CA LEU A 187 3.66 9.84 -9.61
C LEU A 187 2.51 10.18 -8.68
N VAL A 188 1.30 9.92 -9.13
CA VAL A 188 0.07 10.05 -8.34
C VAL A 188 -0.64 8.71 -8.30
N ALA A 189 -0.89 8.21 -7.10
CA ALA A 189 -1.71 7.02 -6.87
C ALA A 189 -3.07 7.47 -6.30
N VAL A 190 -4.15 7.06 -6.96
CA VAL A 190 -5.52 7.26 -6.49
C VAL A 190 -5.85 6.10 -5.58
N VAL A 191 -6.13 6.37 -4.31
CA VAL A 191 -6.35 5.32 -3.32
C VAL A 191 -7.64 5.49 -2.51
N ALA A 192 -8.12 4.39 -1.92
CA ALA A 192 -9.19 4.47 -0.92
C ALA A 192 -8.72 5.27 0.32
N PRO A 193 -9.59 6.05 0.99
CA PRO A 193 -9.21 6.87 2.14
C PRO A 193 -8.46 6.10 3.25
N GLU A 194 -8.88 4.88 3.53
CA GLU A 194 -8.28 4.02 4.56
C GLU A 194 -6.88 3.50 4.16
N ALA A 195 -6.60 3.43 2.86
CA ALA A 195 -5.26 3.15 2.35
C ALA A 195 -4.37 4.40 2.39
N ALA A 196 -4.93 5.59 2.11
CA ALA A 196 -4.18 6.84 2.13
C ALA A 196 -3.53 7.12 3.50
N GLU A 197 -4.29 6.99 4.60
CA GLU A 197 -3.75 7.24 5.96
C GLU A 197 -2.58 6.32 6.29
N ARG A 198 -2.65 5.04 5.88
CA ARG A 198 -1.58 4.07 6.14
C ARG A 198 -0.33 4.36 5.32
N ILE A 199 -0.50 4.71 4.04
CA ILE A 199 0.63 5.05 3.15
C ILE A 199 1.38 6.29 3.66
N LEU A 200 0.64 7.31 4.13
CA LEU A 200 1.25 8.54 4.65
C LEU A 200 2.05 8.31 5.94
N ALA A 201 1.68 7.32 6.75
CA ALA A 201 2.38 7.03 8.00
C ALA A 201 3.75 6.34 7.81
N GLU A 202 4.00 5.74 6.63
CA GLU A 202 5.20 4.92 6.39
C GLU A 202 6.33 5.66 5.66
N SER A 203 6.08 6.84 5.10
CA SER A 203 7.09 7.55 4.31
C SER A 203 6.85 9.05 4.24
N ASP A 204 7.84 9.83 4.68
CA ASP A 204 7.86 11.29 4.57
C ASP A 204 7.98 11.81 3.12
N SER A 205 8.22 10.91 2.16
CA SER A 205 8.29 11.24 0.74
C SER A 205 6.96 11.12 0.00
N VAL A 206 5.88 10.73 0.70
CA VAL A 206 4.53 10.64 0.16
C VAL A 206 3.66 11.77 0.70
N TYR A 207 2.92 12.41 -0.20
CA TYR A 207 2.07 13.56 0.13
C TYR A 207 0.61 13.25 -0.21
N ARG A 208 -0.31 13.69 0.65
CA ARG A 208 -1.73 13.75 0.29
C ARG A 208 -1.95 14.97 -0.59
N ILE A 209 -1.96 14.77 -1.90
CA ILE A 209 -2.02 15.89 -2.84
C ILE A 209 -3.42 16.38 -3.20
N GLY A 210 -4.47 15.64 -2.82
CA GLY A 210 -5.83 15.96 -3.25
C GLY A 210 -6.89 14.94 -2.84
N VAL A 211 -8.11 15.15 -3.34
CA VAL A 211 -9.25 14.25 -3.18
C VAL A 211 -9.95 14.02 -4.52
N VAL A 212 -10.53 12.83 -4.70
CA VAL A 212 -11.42 12.52 -5.83
C VAL A 212 -12.79 13.13 -5.54
N VAL A 213 -13.42 13.73 -6.55
CA VAL A 213 -14.73 14.38 -6.45
C VAL A 213 -15.62 14.00 -7.62
N ASP A 214 -16.94 14.12 -7.43
CA ASP A 214 -17.90 14.05 -8.54
C ASP A 214 -17.71 15.25 -9.49
N GLY A 215 -17.80 14.99 -10.81
CA GLY A 215 -17.54 15.97 -11.86
C GLY A 215 -16.39 15.54 -12.77
N GLU A 216 -16.04 16.34 -13.78
CA GLU A 216 -14.92 16.03 -14.69
C GLU A 216 -13.79 17.03 -14.56
N GLY A 217 -12.56 16.55 -14.80
CA GLY A 217 -11.35 17.37 -14.83
C GLY A 217 -10.64 17.50 -13.48
N VAL A 218 -9.76 18.50 -13.40
CA VAL A 218 -8.94 18.77 -12.22
C VAL A 218 -9.10 20.23 -11.80
N GLU A 219 -9.50 20.45 -10.57
CA GLU A 219 -9.53 21.74 -9.92
C GLU A 219 -8.28 21.90 -9.04
N HIS A 220 -7.53 22.99 -9.22
CA HIS A 220 -6.39 23.33 -8.36
C HIS A 220 -6.86 24.28 -7.27
N VAL A 221 -6.63 23.92 -6.00
CA VAL A 221 -7.16 24.64 -4.83
C VAL A 221 -6.02 25.14 -3.94
N SER A 222 -6.12 26.41 -3.54
CA SER A 222 -5.25 27.05 -2.55
C SER A 222 -6.07 28.07 -1.73
N PRO A 223 -6.14 28.00 -0.38
CA PRO A 223 -5.56 27.00 0.54
C PRO A 223 -6.50 25.79 0.82
N ALA A 224 -5.99 24.74 1.48
CA ALA A 224 -6.79 23.64 1.99
C ALA A 224 -7.89 24.18 2.93
N PRO A 225 -9.15 23.69 2.86
CA PRO A 225 -10.24 24.21 3.68
C PRO A 225 -9.90 24.14 5.18
N ASP A 226 -10.16 25.26 5.85
CA ASP A 226 -9.76 25.62 7.21
C ASP A 226 -10.19 24.61 8.29
N HIS A 227 -9.23 23.88 8.86
CA HIS A 227 -9.22 23.62 10.30
C HIS A 227 -7.77 23.53 10.83
N GLY A 228 -7.29 24.63 11.43
CA GLY A 228 -6.25 24.61 12.47
C GLY A 228 -4.97 25.45 12.23
N LEU A 229 -4.96 26.69 12.70
CA LEU A 229 -3.76 27.52 12.95
C LEU A 229 -3.05 27.05 14.23
N PHE A 230 -1.76 26.71 14.19
CA PHE A 230 -0.83 26.87 15.34
C PHE A 230 0.62 27.11 14.88
N SER A 231 1.32 28.02 15.56
CA SER A 231 2.71 28.44 15.32
C SER A 231 3.67 27.81 16.33
N PHE A 232 4.91 27.49 15.94
CA PHE A 232 6.08 27.53 16.84
C PHE A 232 7.37 27.86 16.08
N THR A 233 8.05 28.93 16.50
CA THR A 233 9.39 29.34 16.04
C THR A 233 10.47 28.66 16.90
N PRO A 234 11.58 28.17 16.31
CA PRO A 234 12.72 27.67 17.09
C PRO A 234 13.60 28.84 17.57
N SER A 235 14.16 28.69 18.78
CA SER A 235 15.44 29.32 19.16
C SER A 235 16.58 28.38 18.81
#